data_AF-A0AAW9BQA6-F1
#
_entry.id   AF-A0AAW9BQA6-F1
#
_cell.length_a   1.000
_cell.length_b   1.000
_cell.length_c   1.000
_cell.angle_alpha   90.00
_cell.angle_beta   90.00
_cell.angle_gamma   90.00
#
_symmetry.space_group_name_H-M   'P 1'
#
loop_
_entity.id
_entity.type
_entity.pdbx_description
1 polymer ?
#
loop_
_entity_poly.entity_id
_entity_poly.type
_entity_poly.pdbx_seq_one_letter_code
_entity_poly.pdbx_strand_id
1 'polypeptide(L)' 'EPQFTPAVVESVMRGSNVAKGELDPLGSTIKVEPGSYFNLLGNMADSFEQCLAK' A
#
# COMPACT_ATOMS: atom_id res chain seq x y z
N GLU A 1 -4.14 2.39 -2.65
CA GLU A 1 -4.07 1.16 -3.47
C GLU A 1 -3.93 1.56 -4.93
N PRO A 2 -3.25 0.76 -5.77
CA PRO A 2 -2.94 1.09 -7.17
C PRO A 2 -4.16 1.46 -8.03
N GLN A 3 -5.32 0.89 -7.72
CA GLN A 3 -6.60 1.11 -8.40
C GLN A 3 -7.23 2.49 -8.13
N PHE A 4 -6.75 3.22 -7.11
CA PHE A 4 -7.26 4.57 -6.83
C PHE A 4 -6.43 5.62 -7.55
N THR A 5 -7.10 6.51 -8.27
CA THR A 5 -6.41 7.60 -8.97
C THR A 5 -5.78 8.59 -7.97
N PRO A 6 -4.61 9.17 -8.29
CA PRO A 6 -3.94 10.11 -7.40
C PRO A 6 -4.82 11.31 -6.99
N ALA A 7 -5.61 11.84 -7.92
CA ALA A 7 -6.48 12.99 -7.68
C ALA A 7 -7.53 12.74 -6.59
N VAL A 8 -8.08 11.52 -6.51
CA VAL A 8 -9.05 11.16 -5.46
C VAL A 8 -8.38 11.15 -4.09
N VAL A 9 -7.19 10.53 -3.99
CA VAL A 9 -6.43 10.45 -2.74
C VAL A 9 -6.00 11.84 -2.27
N GLU A 10 -5.45 12.66 -3.17
CA GLU A 10 -5.05 14.05 -2.87
C GLU A 10 -6.23 14.91 -2.41
N SER A 11 -7.39 14.75 -3.03
CA SER A 11 -8.59 15.49 -2.65
C SER A 11 -9.05 15.16 -1.22
N VAL A 12 -8.91 13.91 -0.79
CA VAL A 12 -9.26 13.46 0.57
C VAL A 12 -8.24 13.96 1.60
N MET A 13 -6.96 13.98 1.25
CA MET A 13 -5.88 14.40 2.16
C MET A 13 -5.78 15.93 2.33
N ARG A 14 -6.25 16.70 1.35
CA ARG A 14 -6.08 18.17 1.30
C ARG A 14 -6.59 18.85 2.58
N GLY A 15 -5.72 19.67 3.17
CA GLY A 15 -6.00 20.41 4.41
C GLY A 15 -5.76 19.62 5.70
N SER A 16 -5.25 18.39 5.60
CA SER A 16 -4.83 17.57 6.75
C SER A 16 -3.31 17.35 6.73
N ASN A 17 -2.76 16.97 7.89
CA ASN A 17 -1.34 16.60 8.03
C ASN A 17 -1.15 15.08 8.10
N VAL A 18 -1.97 14.31 7.38
CA VAL A 18 -1.93 12.85 7.40
C VAL A 18 -0.86 12.31 6.44
N ALA A 19 -0.22 11.20 6.81
CA ALA A 19 0.69 10.48 5.93
C ALA A 19 -0.07 9.73 4.83
N LYS A 20 0.59 9.53 3.68
CA LYS A 20 0.09 8.69 2.58
C LYS A 20 0.85 7.36 2.57
N GLY A 21 0.12 6.26 2.57
CA GLY A 21 0.62 4.91 2.32
C GLY A 21 -0.07 4.28 1.11
N GLU A 22 0.54 3.25 0.55
CA GLU A 22 -0.03 2.48 -0.57
C GLU A 22 0.01 0.97 -0.26
N LEU A 23 -1.12 0.31 -0.47
CA LEU A 23 -1.30 -1.13 -0.30
C LEU A 23 -1.64 -1.76 -1.65
N ASP A 24 -0.97 -2.85 -1.99
CA ASP A 24 -1.27 -3.69 -3.14
C ASP A 24 -1.81 -5.06 -2.67
N PRO A 25 -3.12 -5.17 -2.40
CA PRO A 25 -3.71 -6.41 -1.88
C PRO A 25 -3.72 -7.56 -2.89
N LEU A 26 -3.48 -7.25 -4.17
CA LEU A 26 -3.43 -8.26 -5.24
C LEU A 26 -2.02 -8.78 -5.49
N GLY A 27 -1.00 -8.17 -4.87
CA GLY A 27 0.39 -8.52 -5.13
C GLY A 27 0.73 -8.42 -6.61
N SER A 28 0.24 -7.38 -7.29
CA SER A 28 0.37 -7.18 -8.74
C SER A 28 1.83 -7.20 -9.25
N THR A 29 2.78 -6.95 -8.35
CA THR A 29 4.23 -6.96 -8.63
C THR A 29 4.94 -8.24 -8.16
N ILE A 30 4.22 -9.15 -7.47
CA ILE A 30 4.78 -10.37 -6.91
C ILE A 30 4.75 -11.48 -7.95
N LYS A 31 5.92 -12.04 -8.24
CA LYS A 31 6.04 -13.20 -9.12
C LYS A 31 5.42 -14.44 -8.47
N VAL A 32 4.68 -15.22 -9.26
CA VAL A 32 4.05 -16.46 -8.80
C VAL A 32 5.09 -17.58 -8.71
N GLU A 33 5.52 -17.89 -7.49
CA GLU A 33 6.46 -18.95 -7.17
C GLU A 33 6.27 -19.42 -5.71
N PRO A 34 6.84 -20.56 -5.29
CA PRO A 34 6.74 -21.00 -3.89
C PRO A 34 7.20 -19.90 -2.93
N GLY A 35 6.34 -19.54 -1.97
CA GLY A 35 6.59 -18.47 -1.00
C GLY A 35 5.97 -17.11 -1.36
N SER A 36 5.40 -16.94 -2.56
CA SER A 36 4.78 -15.68 -2.99
C SER A 36 3.67 -15.17 -2.05
N TYR A 37 2.93 -16.08 -1.40
CA TYR A 37 1.91 -15.70 -0.43
C TYR A 37 2.50 -15.06 0.84
N PHE A 38 3.64 -15.57 1.33
CA PHE A 38 4.32 -14.95 2.46
C PHE A 38 4.91 -13.59 2.08
N ASN A 39 5.42 -13.46 0.85
CA ASN A 39 5.86 -12.17 0.32
C ASN A 39 4.68 -11.18 0.23
N LEU A 40 3.48 -11.62 -0.18
CA LEU A 40 2.29 -10.77 -0.20
C LEU A 40 1.95 -10.25 1.20
N LEU A 41 1.90 -11.14 2.20
CA LEU A 41 1.62 -10.76 3.58
C LEU A 41 2.69 -9.81 4.15
N GLY A 42 3.98 -10.11 3.89
CA GLY A 42 5.11 -9.28 4.30
C GLY A 42 5.05 -7.88 3.68
N ASN A 43 4.87 -7.79 2.36
CA ASN A 43 4.76 -6.52 1.65
C ASN A 43 3.61 -5.66 2.18
N MET A 44 2.45 -6.27 2.48
CA MET A 44 1.33 -5.53 3.08
C MET A 44 1.65 -5.03 4.49
N ALA A 45 2.29 -5.86 5.32
CA ALA A 45 2.71 -5.48 6.67
C ALA A 45 3.71 -4.31 6.64
N ASP A 46 4.71 -4.39 5.76
CA ASP A 46 5.71 -3.34 5.56
C ASP A 46 5.06 -2.02 5.10
N SER A 47 4.11 -2.08 4.15
CA SER A 47 3.35 -0.90 3.72
C SER A 47 2.56 -0.25 4.86
N PHE A 48 1.99 -1.04 5.77
CA PHE A 48 1.34 -0.52 6.97
C PHE A 48 2.35 0.13 7.93
N GLU A 49 3.45 -0.56 8.25
CA GLU A 49 4.47 -0.07 9.16
C GLU A 49 5.06 1.26 8.66
N GLN A 50 5.43 1.35 7.38
CA GLN A 50 6.01 2.54 6.79
C GLN A 50 5.10 3.78 6.86
N CYS A 51 3.78 3.58 6.85
CA CYS A 51 2.80 4.67 6.93
C CYS A 51 2.40 5.01 8.38
N LEU A 52 2.27 4.00 9.25
CA LEU A 52 1.65 4.14 10.57
C LEU A 52 2.66 4.23 11.72
N ALA A 53 3.88 3.72 11.56
CA ALA A 53 4.90 3.72 12.61
C ALA A 53 5.73 5.02 12.67
N LYS A 54 5.28 6.07 11.96
CA LYS A 54 5.92 7.40 11.95
C LYS A 54 5.43 8.27 13.09
#